data_AF-A0A383D6S8-F1
#
_entry.id   AF-A0A383D6S8-F1
#
_cell.length_a   1.000
_cell.length_b   1.000
_cell.length_c   1.000
_cell.angle_alpha   90.00
_cell.angle_beta   90.00
_cell.angle_gamma   90.00
#
_symmetry.space_group_name_H-M   'P 1'
#
loop_
_entity.id
_entity.type
_entity.pdbx_description
1 polymer ?
#
loop_
_entity_poly.entity_id
_entity_poly.type
_entity_poly.pdbx_seq_one_letter_code
_entity_poly.pdbx_strand_id
1 'polypeptide(L)'
;MLNDALEKLASPLKKYSNCLLRIGLGVSFFLHGYGKIPIQQGFVDWLSSKGIPFAEITAHLIAWGEIVSGIGILLGGLIGTKASVAGNLITRLSGGAVMVIMIGALLIAHSNWGIFFGESGSVLFASEQLFLLLVGTYFAIKGND
;
A
#
# COMPACT_ATOMS: atom_id res chain seq x y z
N MET A 1 15.86 31.54 13.08
CA MET A 1 15.59 32.27 11.83
C MET A 1 15.15 31.35 10.69
N LEU A 2 16.01 30.47 10.13
CA LEU A 2 15.59 29.56 9.03
C LEU A 2 14.52 28.55 9.47
N ASN A 3 14.71 27.90 10.63
CA ASN A 3 13.74 26.96 11.19
C ASN A 3 12.35 27.60 11.37
N ASP A 4 12.30 28.83 11.90
CA ASP A 4 11.04 29.54 12.13
C ASP A 4 10.33 29.91 10.83
N ALA A 5 11.09 30.19 9.77
CA ALA A 5 10.54 30.45 8.44
C ALA A 5 9.95 29.16 7.82
N LEU A 6 10.66 28.04 7.91
CA LEU A 6 10.18 26.74 7.44
C LEU A 6 8.95 26.27 8.24
N GLU A 7 8.93 26.50 9.55
CA GLU A 7 7.80 26.16 10.42
C GLU A 7 6.55 26.98 10.05
N LYS A 8 6.69 28.28 9.82
CA LYS A 8 5.59 29.13 9.35
C LYS A 8 5.04 28.66 8.00
N LEU A 9 5.93 28.31 7.06
CA LEU A 9 5.54 27.81 5.74
C LEU A 9 4.82 26.46 5.82
N ALA A 10 5.28 25.55 6.67
CA ALA A 10 4.72 24.20 6.81
C ALA A 10 3.44 24.16 7.65
N SER A 11 3.26 25.09 8.60
CA SER A 11 2.13 25.10 9.54
C SER A 11 0.74 24.92 8.90
N PRO A 12 0.35 25.56 7.78
CA PRO A 12 -0.95 25.33 7.16
C PRO A 12 -1.08 23.95 6.51
N LEU A 13 0.04 23.31 6.13
CA LEU A 13 0.09 22.01 5.47
C LEU A 13 0.11 20.83 6.45
N LYS A 14 0.58 21.05 7.69
CA LYS A 14 0.67 20.00 8.72
C LYS A 14 -0.65 19.27 8.97
N LYS A 15 -1.79 19.97 8.89
CA LYS A 15 -3.13 19.37 9.04
C LYS A 15 -3.54 18.45 7.88
N TYR A 16 -2.87 18.54 6.73
CA TYR A 16 -3.16 17.73 5.54
C TYR A 16 -2.09 16.67 5.26
N SER A 17 -1.04 16.56 6.09
CA SER A 17 0.05 15.60 5.90
C SER A 17 -0.45 14.15 5.81
N ASN A 18 -1.40 13.77 6.68
CA ASN A 18 -2.04 12.45 6.64
C ASN A 18 -2.85 12.23 5.37
N CYS A 19 -3.43 13.29 4.79
CA CYS A 19 -4.15 13.20 3.53
C CYS A 19 -3.21 12.88 2.36
N LEU A 20 -2.00 13.47 2.35
CA LEU A 20 -0.99 13.17 1.33
C LEU A 20 -0.59 11.69 1.35
N LEU A 21 -0.30 11.15 2.53
CA LEU A 21 0.02 9.73 2.68
C LEU A 21 -1.14 8.82 2.26
N ARG A 22 -2.37 9.23 2.60
CA ARG A 22 -3.59 8.49 2.24
C ARG A 22 -3.80 8.43 0.73
N ILE A 23 -3.68 9.58 0.05
CA ILE A 23 -3.85 9.66 -1.40
C ILE A 23 -2.74 8.85 -2.09
N GLY A 24 -1.48 9.04 -1.67
CA GLY A 24 -0.34 8.31 -2.24
C GLY A 24 -0.50 6.80 -2.10
N LEU A 25 -0.79 6.33 -0.88
CA LEU A 25 -1.00 4.90 -0.63
C LEU A 25 -2.22 4.37 -1.38
N GLY A 26 -3.38 5.02 -1.23
CA GLY A 26 -4.63 4.53 -1.77
C GLY A 26 -4.63 4.45 -3.29
N VAL A 27 -4.08 5.46 -3.97
CA VAL A 27 -3.97 5.48 -5.43
C VAL A 27 -2.92 4.48 -5.91
N SER A 28 -1.73 4.45 -5.31
CA SER A 28 -0.69 3.49 -5.72
C SER A 28 -1.19 2.05 -5.56
N PHE A 29 -1.78 1.71 -4.42
CA PHE A 29 -2.24 0.35 -4.17
C PHE A 29 -3.41 -0.05 -5.08
N PHE A 30 -4.32 0.89 -5.36
CA PHE A 30 -5.36 0.67 -6.36
C PHE A 30 -4.76 0.37 -7.74
N LEU A 31 -3.78 1.15 -8.18
CA LEU A 31 -3.11 0.96 -9.47
C LEU A 31 -2.33 -0.35 -9.53
N HIS A 32 -1.71 -0.78 -8.43
CA HIS A 32 -1.04 -2.10 -8.33
C HIS A 32 -2.00 -3.25 -8.61
N GLY A 33 -3.21 -3.21 -8.03
CA GLY A 33 -4.21 -4.24 -8.25
C GLY A 33 -4.90 -4.11 -9.60
N TYR A 34 -5.24 -2.89 -10.02
CA TYR A 34 -5.89 -2.61 -11.30
C TYR A 34 -4.99 -3.03 -12.48
N GLY A 35 -3.69 -2.77 -12.39
CA GLY A 35 -2.71 -3.18 -13.41
C GLY A 35 -2.55 -4.68 -13.57
N LYS A 36 -3.09 -5.49 -12.63
CA LYS A 36 -3.14 -6.95 -12.73
C LYS A 36 -4.36 -7.46 -13.47
N ILE A 37 -5.36 -6.62 -13.79
CA ILE A 37 -6.60 -7.03 -14.45
C ILE A 37 -6.57 -6.71 -15.96
N PRO A 38 -6.91 -7.66 -16.86
CA PRO A 38 -7.22 -9.06 -16.57
C PRO A 38 -5.98 -9.84 -16.12
N ILE A 39 -6.17 -10.80 -15.22
CA ILE A 39 -5.08 -11.63 -14.70
C ILE A 39 -4.44 -12.39 -15.86
N GLN A 40 -3.16 -12.10 -16.12
CA GLN A 40 -2.40 -12.75 -17.18
C GLN A 40 -1.89 -14.11 -16.72
N GLN A 41 -1.90 -15.10 -17.62
CA GLN A 41 -1.41 -16.45 -17.32
C GLN A 41 0.05 -16.43 -16.83
N GLY A 42 0.90 -15.56 -17.39
CA GLY A 42 2.30 -15.43 -16.94
C GLY A 42 2.45 -15.05 -15.46
N PHE A 43 1.51 -14.28 -14.90
CA PHE A 43 1.53 -13.95 -13.46
C PHE A 43 1.12 -15.16 -12.61
N VAL A 44 0.14 -15.92 -13.07
CA VAL A 44 -0.30 -17.17 -12.43
C VAL A 44 0.82 -18.21 -12.44
N ASP A 45 1.46 -18.40 -13.59
CA ASP A 45 2.59 -19.32 -13.76
C ASP A 45 3.78 -18.90 -12.89
N TRP A 46 4.04 -17.59 -12.79
CA TRP A 46 5.06 -17.06 -11.90
C TRP A 46 4.75 -17.37 -10.43
N LEU A 47 3.52 -17.16 -9.96
CA LEU A 47 3.11 -17.53 -8.59
C LEU A 47 3.25 -19.04 -8.35
N SER A 48 2.84 -19.86 -9.34
CA SER A 48 2.99 -21.31 -9.28
C SER A 48 4.46 -21.73 -9.17
N SER A 49 5.35 -21.10 -9.94
CA SER A 49 6.80 -21.34 -9.89
C SER A 49 7.43 -20.99 -8.53
N LYS A 50 6.78 -20.08 -7.77
CA LYS A 50 7.17 -19.71 -6.40
C LYS A 50 6.61 -20.65 -5.33
N GLY A 51 5.90 -21.70 -5.73
CA GLY A 51 5.30 -22.69 -4.83
C GLY A 51 4.01 -22.22 -4.16
N ILE A 52 3.36 -21.19 -4.70
CA ILE A 52 2.08 -20.69 -4.14
C ILE A 52 0.95 -21.66 -4.55
N PRO A 53 0.25 -22.26 -3.57
CA PRO A 53 -0.88 -23.13 -3.86
C PRO A 53 -2.04 -22.30 -4.44
N PHE A 54 -2.85 -22.93 -5.29
CA PHE A 54 -4.00 -22.29 -5.94
C PHE A 54 -3.63 -20.95 -6.59
N ALA A 55 -2.51 -20.91 -7.33
CA ALA A 55 -1.92 -19.69 -7.88
C ALA A 55 -2.91 -18.79 -8.63
N GLU A 56 -3.85 -19.37 -9.37
CA GLU A 56 -4.89 -18.63 -10.09
C GLU A 56 -5.83 -17.89 -9.13
N ILE A 57 -6.34 -18.58 -8.11
CA ILE A 57 -7.22 -17.97 -7.09
C ILE A 57 -6.43 -16.90 -6.32
N THR A 58 -5.20 -17.22 -5.93
CA THR A 58 -4.33 -16.29 -5.20
C THR A 58 -4.03 -15.04 -6.02
N ALA A 59 -3.80 -15.15 -7.33
CA ALA A 59 -3.61 -14.00 -8.22
C ALA A 59 -4.80 -13.04 -8.18
N HIS A 60 -6.02 -13.58 -8.26
CA HIS A 60 -7.25 -12.78 -8.17
C HIS A 60 -7.42 -12.15 -6.78
N LEU A 61 -7.13 -12.90 -5.71
CA LEU A 61 -7.19 -12.39 -4.34
C LEU A 61 -6.20 -11.24 -4.11
N ILE A 62 -4.98 -11.34 -4.66
CA ILE A 62 -3.99 -10.25 -4.61
C ILE A 62 -4.51 -9.02 -5.35
N ALA A 63 -4.94 -9.17 -6.61
CA ALA A 63 -5.41 -8.04 -7.41
C ALA A 63 -6.61 -7.33 -6.79
N TRP A 64 -7.63 -8.08 -6.36
CA TRP A 64 -8.81 -7.51 -5.70
C TRP A 64 -8.48 -6.98 -4.30
N GLY A 65 -7.63 -7.66 -3.55
CA GLY A 65 -7.17 -7.21 -2.23
C GLY A 65 -6.48 -5.85 -2.33
N GLU A 66 -5.63 -5.66 -3.34
CA GLU A 66 -4.96 -4.39 -3.62
C GLU A 66 -5.95 -3.28 -4.00
N ILE A 67 -6.87 -3.55 -4.93
CA ILE A 67 -7.90 -2.59 -5.35
C ILE A 67 -8.77 -2.17 -4.17
N VAL A 68 -9.35 -3.14 -3.45
CA VAL A 68 -10.30 -2.87 -2.36
C VAL A 68 -9.60 -2.18 -1.19
N SER A 69 -8.37 -2.56 -0.86
CA SER A 69 -7.61 -1.89 0.20
C SER A 69 -7.22 -0.47 -0.19
N GLY A 70 -6.81 -0.24 -1.44
CA GLY A 70 -6.52 1.10 -1.95
C GLY A 70 -7.74 2.02 -1.87
N ILE A 71 -8.89 1.55 -2.36
CA ILE A 71 -10.17 2.25 -2.26
C ILE A 71 -10.57 2.47 -0.80
N GLY A 72 -10.43 1.45 0.04
CA GLY A 72 -10.77 1.51 1.46
C GLY A 72 -9.93 2.51 2.24
N ILE A 73 -8.64 2.67 1.93
CA ILE A 73 -7.80 3.74 2.48
C ILE A 73 -8.34 5.12 2.09
N LEU A 74 -8.76 5.34 0.83
CA LEU A 74 -9.31 6.62 0.40
C LEU A 74 -10.68 6.91 1.05
N LEU A 75 -11.60 5.96 0.93
CA LEU A 75 -12.98 6.10 1.41
C LEU A 75 -13.06 6.07 2.94
N GLY A 76 -12.23 5.31 3.64
CA GLY A 76 -12.18 5.28 5.11
C GLY A 76 -11.87 6.65 5.71
N GLY A 77 -11.02 7.43 5.03
CA GLY A 77 -10.75 8.82 5.42
C GLY A 77 -11.95 9.73 5.18
N LEU A 78 -12.59 9.63 4.01
CA LEU A 78 -13.75 10.43 3.66
C LEU A 78 -14.96 10.12 4.56
N ILE A 79 -15.25 8.83 4.79
CA ILE A 79 -16.30 8.36 5.70
C ILE A 79 -16.01 8.83 7.13
N GLY A 80 -14.73 8.81 7.56
CA GLY A 80 -14.31 9.28 8.87
C GLY A 80 -14.71 10.72 9.19
N THR A 81 -14.93 11.57 8.18
CA THR A 81 -15.40 12.95 8.37
C THR A 81 -16.85 13.03 8.87
N LYS A 82 -17.68 12.01 8.59
CA LYS A 82 -19.09 11.95 8.99
C LYS A 82 -19.39 10.86 10.01
N ALA A 83 -18.66 9.75 9.96
CA ALA A 83 -18.80 8.59 10.82
C ALA A 83 -17.41 8.12 11.27
N SER A 84 -16.91 8.72 12.36
CA SER A 84 -15.53 8.55 12.83
C SER A 84 -15.17 7.09 13.09
N VAL A 85 -16.02 6.35 13.82
CA VAL A 85 -15.78 4.93 14.17
C VAL A 85 -15.70 4.05 12.93
N ALA A 86 -16.69 4.17 12.03
CA ALA A 86 -16.75 3.36 10.82
C ALA A 86 -15.58 3.67 9.87
N GLY A 87 -15.30 4.96 9.63
CA GLY A 87 -14.17 5.37 8.81
C GLY A 87 -12.83 4.93 9.39
N ASN A 88 -12.67 5.01 10.71
CA ASN A 88 -11.45 4.56 11.39
C ASN A 88 -11.25 3.06 11.22
N LEU A 89 -12.31 2.27 11.43
CA LEU A 89 -12.26 0.81 11.24
C LEU A 89 -11.89 0.45 9.80
N ILE A 90 -12.53 1.07 8.81
CA ILE A 90 -12.24 0.85 7.39
C ILE A 90 -10.77 1.16 7.11
N THR A 91 -10.27 2.33 7.51
CA THR A 91 -8.86 2.72 7.32
C THR A 91 -7.91 1.71 7.94
N ARG A 92 -8.17 1.25 9.17
CA ARG A 92 -7.29 0.30 9.86
C ARG A 92 -7.29 -1.08 9.21
N LEU A 93 -8.46 -1.58 8.81
CA LEU A 93 -8.58 -2.86 8.11
C LEU A 93 -7.91 -2.81 6.73
N SER A 94 -8.12 -1.72 5.97
CA SER A 94 -7.46 -1.54 4.68
C SER A 94 -5.95 -1.39 4.81
N GLY A 95 -5.45 -0.65 5.80
CA GLY A 95 -4.02 -0.55 6.09
C GLY A 95 -3.41 -1.90 6.50
N GLY A 96 -4.15 -2.69 7.30
CA GLY A 96 -3.75 -4.05 7.68
C GLY A 96 -3.69 -5.00 6.48
N ALA A 97 -4.65 -4.89 5.55
CA ALA A 97 -4.65 -5.67 4.32
C ALA A 97 -3.46 -5.29 3.41
N VAL A 98 -3.17 -3.99 3.25
CA VAL A 98 -1.95 -3.52 2.56
C VAL A 98 -0.71 -4.15 3.18
N MET A 99 -0.59 -4.10 4.50
CA MET A 99 0.56 -4.64 5.24
C MET A 99 0.75 -6.14 4.94
N VAL A 100 -0.31 -6.95 5.04
CA VAL A 100 -0.23 -8.40 4.79
C VAL A 100 0.16 -8.70 3.35
N ILE A 101 -0.45 -8.02 2.38
CA ILE A 101 -0.17 -8.23 0.95
C ILE A 101 1.26 -7.82 0.62
N MET A 102 1.76 -6.70 1.13
CA MET A 102 3.13 -6.24 0.87
C MET A 102 4.20 -7.12 1.54
N ILE A 103 3.93 -7.68 2.73
CA ILE A 103 4.80 -8.71 3.32
C ILE A 103 4.88 -9.91 2.38
N GLY A 104 3.73 -10.41 1.90
CA GLY A 104 3.70 -11.50 0.94
C GLY A 104 4.47 -11.19 -0.34
N ALA A 105 4.27 -9.99 -0.90
CA ALA A 105 4.96 -9.55 -2.11
C ALA A 105 6.49 -9.53 -1.92
N LEU A 106 6.99 -8.99 -0.81
CA LEU A 106 8.43 -8.97 -0.50
C LEU A 106 8.99 -10.39 -0.31
N LEU A 107 8.29 -11.27 0.41
CA LEU A 107 8.75 -12.64 0.63
C LEU A 107 8.83 -13.46 -0.67
N ILE A 108 7.84 -13.30 -1.56
CA ILE A 108 7.72 -14.08 -2.80
C ILE A 108 8.64 -13.52 -3.91
N ALA A 109 8.64 -12.20 -4.08
CA ALA A 109 9.37 -11.54 -5.15
C ALA A 109 10.86 -11.33 -4.83
N HIS A 110 11.23 -11.22 -3.54
CA HIS A 110 12.51 -10.63 -3.14
C HIS A 110 13.23 -11.40 -2.01
N SER A 111 13.33 -12.73 -2.13
CA SER A 111 14.03 -13.56 -1.13
C SER A 111 15.54 -13.28 -1.01
N ASN A 112 16.16 -12.59 -1.98
CA ASN A 112 17.56 -12.19 -1.90
C ASN A 112 17.66 -10.68 -1.65
N TRP A 113 18.03 -10.29 -0.43
CA TRP A 113 18.08 -8.89 0.01
C TRP A 113 19.17 -8.05 -0.68
N GLY A 114 20.03 -8.66 -1.51
CA GLY A 114 20.99 -7.96 -2.35
C GLY A 114 20.37 -7.09 -3.46
N ILE A 115 19.07 -7.22 -3.73
CA ILE A 115 18.35 -6.41 -4.74
C ILE A 115 18.30 -4.92 -4.43
N PHE A 116 18.46 -4.49 -3.16
CA PHE A 116 18.48 -3.06 -2.81
C PHE A 116 19.77 -2.37 -3.25
N PHE A 117 20.73 -3.15 -3.74
CA PHE A 117 22.02 -2.70 -4.25
C PHE A 117 22.33 -3.27 -5.65
N GLY A 118 21.33 -3.87 -6.29
CA GLY A 118 21.42 -4.52 -7.61
C GLY A 118 21.03 -3.60 -8.77
N GLU A 119 20.38 -4.16 -9.79
CA GLU A 119 19.89 -3.37 -10.94
C GLU A 119 18.83 -2.36 -10.51
N SER A 120 18.91 -1.13 -11.04
CA SER A 120 18.07 0.00 -10.62
C SER A 120 16.56 -0.28 -10.62
N GLY A 121 16.07 -1.12 -11.55
CA GLY A 121 14.66 -1.50 -11.62
C GLY A 121 14.21 -2.38 -10.45
N SER A 122 15.05 -3.33 -10.02
CA SER A 122 14.75 -4.21 -8.89
C SER A 122 14.80 -3.46 -7.55
N VAL A 123 15.73 -2.50 -7.42
CA VAL A 123 15.83 -1.59 -6.26
C VAL A 123 14.58 -0.72 -6.16
N LEU A 124 14.15 -0.11 -7.27
CA LEU A 124 12.99 0.77 -7.31
C LEU A 124 11.72 0.02 -6.89
N PHE A 125 11.52 -1.18 -7.43
CA PHE A 125 10.34 -1.96 -7.11
C PHE A 125 10.31 -2.44 -5.65
N ALA A 126 11.45 -2.91 -5.12
CA ALA A 126 11.54 -3.33 -3.72
C ALA A 126 11.39 -2.15 -2.74
N SER A 127 11.95 -0.99 -3.07
CA SER A 127 11.80 0.22 -2.25
C SER A 127 10.37 0.76 -2.26
N GLU A 128 9.65 0.66 -3.38
CA GLU A 128 8.22 0.97 -3.45
C GLU A 128 7.40 0.03 -2.54
N GLN A 129 7.60 -1.28 -2.64
CA GLN A 129 6.91 -2.26 -1.80
C GLN A 129 7.16 -2.01 -0.30
N LEU A 130 8.40 -1.65 0.06
CA LEU A 130 8.74 -1.27 1.43
C LEU A 130 8.00 0.01 1.86
N PHE A 131 7.92 1.03 1.01
CA PHE A 131 7.18 2.25 1.30
C PHE A 131 5.68 1.97 1.50
N LEU A 132 5.07 1.19 0.60
CA LEU A 132 3.67 0.78 0.70
C LEU A 132 3.41 -0.02 1.98
N LEU A 133 4.32 -0.92 2.36
CA LEU A 133 4.26 -1.66 3.61
C LEU A 133 4.27 -0.72 4.82
N LEU A 134 5.21 0.22 4.87
CA LEU A 134 5.36 1.14 6.00
C LEU A 134 4.15 2.07 6.14
N VAL A 135 3.68 2.66 5.04
CA VAL A 135 2.52 3.57 5.08
C VAL A 135 1.22 2.80 5.32
N GLY A 136 1.07 1.59 4.78
CA GLY A 136 -0.04 0.69 5.09
C GLY A 136 -0.10 0.34 6.57
N THR A 137 1.04 -0.06 7.14
CA THR A 137 1.19 -0.33 8.58
C THR A 137 0.88 0.90 9.42
N TYR A 138 1.34 2.08 8.99
CA TYR A 138 0.99 3.34 9.63
C TYR A 138 -0.54 3.52 9.72
N PHE A 139 -1.29 3.34 8.63
CA PHE A 139 -2.75 3.44 8.67
C PHE A 139 -3.42 2.30 9.44
N ALA A 140 -2.84 1.10 9.47
CA ALA A 140 -3.33 -0.01 10.28
C ALA A 140 -3.31 0.30 11.79
N ILE A 141 -2.23 0.95 12.23
CA ILE A 141 -2.00 1.32 13.64
C ILE A 141 -2.76 2.60 13.98
N LYS A 142 -2.51 3.68 13.22
CA LYS A 142 -2.97 5.04 13.52
C LYS A 142 -4.44 5.26 13.15
N GLY A 143 -4.92 4.62 12.09
CA GLY A 143 -6.28 4.82 11.60
C GLY A 143 -6.51 6.24 11.07
N ASN A 144 -7.58 6.89 11.52
CA ASN A 144 -7.96 8.26 11.13
C ASN A 144 -7.59 9.34 12.17
N ASP A 145 -7.02 8.94 13.31
CA ASP A 145 -6.74 9.82 14.44
C ASP A 145 -5.47 10.66 14.24
#